data_AF-A0A3D2PVS9-F1
#
_entry.id   AF-A0A3D2PVS9-F1
#
_cell.length_a   1.000
_cell.length_b   1.000
_cell.length_c   1.000
_cell.angle_alpha   90.00
_cell.angle_beta   90.00
_cell.angle_gamma   90.00
#
_symmetry.space_group_name_H-M   'P 1'
#
loop_
_entity.id
_entity.type
_entity.pdbx_description
1 polymer ?
#
loop_
_entity_poly.entity_id
_entity_poly.type
_entity_poly.pdbx_seq_one_letter_code
_entity_poly.pdbx_strand_id
1 'polypeptide(L)' 'MISITGKKEVAGAHGITFAADVLAEEADFDSYDGIVLPGGMPGTLNLGKHEIVKKVITSYAADGKLTAAICAAPSV' A
#
# COMPACT_ATOMS: atom_id res chain seq x y z
N MET A 1 8.18 -4.33 1.60
CA MET A 1 7.46 -3.03 1.67
C MET A 1 7.44 -2.40 0.29
N ILE A 2 6.27 -1.94 -0.15
CA ILE A 2 6.06 -1.37 -1.49
C ILE A 2 5.76 0.13 -1.33
N SER A 3 6.48 0.97 -2.08
CA SER A 3 6.23 2.42 -2.08
C SER A 3 5.27 2.82 -3.19
N ILE A 4 4.34 3.72 -2.88
CA ILE A 4 3.39 4.32 -3.85
C ILE A 4 3.77 5.75 -4.26
N THR A 5 4.97 6.22 -3.87
CA THR A 5 5.39 7.62 -4.08
C THR A 5 6.37 7.77 -5.25
N GLY A 6 6.67 6.69 -5.97
CA GLY A 6 7.70 6.66 -7.02
C GLY A 6 9.14 6.76 -6.50
N LYS A 7 9.34 6.70 -5.17
CA LYS A 7 10.66 6.70 -4.51
C LYS A 7 10.71 5.63 -3.42
N LYS A 8 11.88 5.03 -3.19
CA LYS A 8 12.05 4.01 -2.15
C LYS A 8 12.08 4.62 -0.75
N GLU A 9 12.57 5.83 -0.59
CA GLU A 9 12.57 6.55 0.67
C GLU A 9 11.22 7.26 0.91
N VAL A 10 10.52 6.87 1.97
CA VAL A 10 9.22 7.42 2.34
C VAL A 10 9.27 7.92 3.78
N ALA A 11 9.03 9.22 3.96
CA ALA A 11 8.87 9.80 5.29
C ALA A 11 7.47 9.51 5.85
N GLY A 12 7.41 8.87 7.02
CA GLY A 12 6.17 8.69 7.78
C GLY A 12 5.72 9.98 8.47
N ALA A 13 4.52 9.95 9.05
CA ALA A 13 3.88 11.10 9.69
C ALA A 13 4.70 11.75 10.83
N HIS A 14 5.62 10.99 11.44
CA HIS A 14 6.49 11.46 12.52
C HIS A 14 7.94 11.68 12.08
N GLY A 15 8.19 11.86 10.78
CA GLY A 15 9.52 12.19 10.25
C GLY A 15 10.50 11.01 10.20
N ILE A 16 10.07 9.82 10.61
CA ILE A 16 10.85 8.59 10.43
C ILE A 16 10.81 8.20 8.95
N THR A 17 11.98 8.04 8.34
CA THR A 17 12.09 7.62 6.94
C THR A 17 12.23 6.12 6.84
N PHE A 18 11.40 5.50 6.01
CA PHE A 18 11.45 4.08 5.68
C PHE A 18 12.05 3.91 4.30
N ALA A 19 12.87 2.87 4.12
CA ALA A 19 13.32 2.42 2.81
C ALA A 19 12.44 1.24 2.38
N ALA A 20 11.64 1.44 1.32
CA ALA A 20 10.86 0.40 0.68
C ALA A 20 11.75 -0.48 -0.20
N ASP A 21 11.37 -1.75 -0.35
CA ASP A 21 12.14 -2.72 -1.14
C ASP A 21 11.93 -2.50 -2.64
N VAL A 22 10.70 -2.14 -3.03
CA VAL A 22 10.25 -2.03 -4.42
C VAL A 22 9.23 -0.89 -4.58
N LEU A 23 9.15 -0.34 -5.80
CA LEU A 23 8.11 0.63 -6.17
C LEU A 23 6.83 -0.10 -6.62
N ALA A 24 5.68 0.54 -6.49
CA ALA A 24 4.41 -0.05 -6.91
C ALA A 24 4.38 -0.40 -8.41
N GLU A 25 5.12 0.34 -9.24
CA GLU A 25 5.24 0.12 -10.68
C GLU A 25 6.13 -1.08 -11.03
N GLU A 26 6.97 -1.52 -10.10
CA GLU A 26 7.94 -2.60 -10.26
C GLU A 26 7.50 -3.90 -9.55
N ALA A 27 6.47 -3.82 -8.72
CA ALA A 27 6.03 -4.94 -7.89
C ALA A 27 5.25 -5.99 -8.70
N ASP A 28 5.61 -7.25 -8.51
CA ASP A 28 4.87 -8.39 -9.04
C ASP A 28 3.74 -8.79 -8.07
N PHE A 29 2.61 -8.08 -8.16
CA PHE A 29 1.46 -8.34 -7.31
C PHE A 29 0.82 -9.72 -7.53
N ASP A 30 1.06 -10.40 -8.65
CA ASP A 30 0.48 -11.72 -8.85
C ASP A 30 1.19 -12.77 -7.99
N SER A 31 2.48 -12.54 -7.70
CA SER A 31 3.33 -13.41 -6.87
C SER A 31 3.05 -13.39 -5.36
N TYR A 32 2.26 -12.43 -4.85
CA TYR A 32 1.98 -12.30 -3.41
C TYR A 32 0.66 -12.95 -2.99
N ASP A 33 0.62 -13.48 -1.78
CA ASP A 33 -0.56 -14.10 -1.17
C ASP A 33 -1.53 -13.11 -0.50
N GLY A 34 -1.12 -11.85 -0.36
CA GLY A 34 -1.93 -10.83 0.30
C GLY A 34 -1.29 -9.45 0.39
N ILE A 35 -2.09 -8.48 0.84
CA ILE A 35 -1.71 -7.08 0.99
C ILE A 35 -2.10 -6.55 2.37
N VAL A 36 -1.24 -5.70 2.93
CA VAL A 36 -1.47 -5.00 4.21
C VAL A 36 -1.36 -3.49 3.97
N LEU A 37 -2.42 -2.76 4.31
CA LEU A 37 -2.47 -1.30 4.20
C LEU A 37 -2.21 -0.65 5.56
N PRO A 38 -1.08 0.06 5.74
CA PRO A 38 -0.84 0.82 6.94
C PRO A 38 -1.73 2.07 6.98
N GLY A 39 -2.15 2.44 8.19
CA GLY A 39 -2.90 3.68 8.41
C GLY A 39 -2.01 4.92 8.49
N GLY A 40 -2.53 5.95 9.15
CA GLY A 40 -1.83 7.22 9.35
C GLY A 40 -2.07 8.22 8.22
N MET A 41 -2.08 9.51 8.58
CA MET A 41 -2.35 10.62 7.66
C MET A 41 -1.05 11.39 7.37
N PRO A 42 -0.82 11.86 6.12
CA PRO A 42 -1.72 11.77 4.96
C PRO A 42 -1.63 10.45 4.17
N GLY A 43 -0.84 9.47 4.62
CA GLY A 43 -0.57 8.22 3.88
C GLY A 43 -1.83 7.47 3.44
N THR A 44 -2.84 7.36 4.33
CA THR A 44 -4.13 6.71 4.03
C THR A 44 -4.85 7.37 2.84
N LEU A 45 -4.87 8.71 2.77
CA LEU A 45 -5.48 9.41 1.64
C LEU A 45 -4.71 9.18 0.35
N ASN A 46 -3.39 9.06 0.43
CA ASN A 46 -2.56 8.77 -0.74
C ASN A 46 -2.82 7.36 -1.26
N LEU A 47 -2.95 6.36 -0.36
CA LEU A 47 -3.34 5.00 -0.71
C LEU A 47 -4.70 4.96 -1.44
N GLY A 48 -5.73 5.63 -0.91
CA GLY A 48 -7.05 5.69 -1.53
C GLY A 48 -7.11 6.41 -2.88
N LYS A 49 -6.15 7.29 -3.17
CA LYS A 49 -6.04 7.97 -4.47
C LYS A 49 -5.18 7.21 -5.47
N HIS A 50 -4.44 6.20 -5.04
CA HIS A 50 -3.47 5.51 -5.89
C HIS A 50 -4.14 4.40 -6.71
N GLU A 51 -4.14 4.52 -8.04
CA GLU A 51 -4.84 3.58 -8.92
C GLU A 51 -4.36 2.14 -8.79
N ILE A 52 -3.04 1.92 -8.66
CA ILE A 52 -2.49 0.57 -8.47
C ILE A 52 -2.99 -0.04 -7.15
N VAL A 53 -3.10 0.76 -6.08
CA VAL A 53 -3.57 0.25 -4.77
C VAL A 53 -5.02 -0.20 -4.90
N LYS A 54 -5.90 0.65 -5.45
CA LYS A 54 -7.31 0.32 -5.67
C LYS A 54 -7.50 -0.94 -6.50
N LYS A 55 -6.70 -1.10 -7.56
CA LYS A 55 -6.74 -2.30 -8.41
C LYS A 55 -6.33 -3.55 -7.62
N VAL A 56 -5.22 -3.49 -6.89
CA VAL A 56 -4.68 -4.63 -6.14
C VAL A 56 -5.63 -5.06 -5.02
N ILE A 57 -6.15 -4.13 -4.20
CA ILE A 57 -7.08 -4.48 -3.11
C ILE A 57 -8.35 -5.13 -3.66
N THR A 58 -8.86 -4.63 -4.78
CA THR A 58 -10.09 -5.17 -5.39
C THR A 58 -9.85 -6.55 -5.97
N SER A 59 -8.73 -6.76 -6.66
CA SER A 59 -8.34 -8.08 -7.19
C SER A 59 -8.15 -9.08 -6.06
N TYR A 60 -7.38 -8.72 -5.03
CA TYR A 60 -7.07 -9.63 -3.94
C TYR A 60 -8.33 -10.02 -3.16
N ALA A 61 -9.23 -9.06 -2.90
CA ALA A 61 -10.51 -9.35 -2.28
C ALA A 61 -11.37 -10.29 -3.15
N ALA A 62 -11.39 -10.09 -4.47
CA ALA A 62 -12.13 -10.95 -5.41
C ALA A 62 -11.54 -12.36 -5.50
N ASP A 63 -10.22 -12.48 -5.45
CA ASP A 63 -9.47 -13.74 -5.55
C ASP A 63 -9.38 -14.49 -4.21
N GLY A 64 -9.97 -13.94 -3.13
CA GLY A 64 -9.91 -14.52 -1.78
C GLY A 64 -8.53 -14.43 -1.13
N LYS A 65 -7.62 -13.61 -1.66
CA LYS A 65 -6.30 -13.32 -1.07
C LYS A 65 -6.44 -12.46 0.19
N LEU A 66 -5.46 -12.55 1.08
CA LEU A 66 -5.48 -11.80 2.33
C LEU A 66 -5.45 -10.28 2.03
N THR A 67 -6.44 -9.56 2.54
CA THR A 67 -6.50 -8.09 2.49
C THR A 67 -6.67 -7.58 3.91
N ALA A 68 -5.65 -6.91 4.43
CA ALA A 68 -5.63 -6.39 5.80
C ALA A 68 -5.37 -4.89 5.82
N ALA A 69 -5.97 -4.19 6.77
CA ALA A 69 -5.80 -2.75 6.94
C ALA A 69 -5.86 -2.38 8.42
N ILE A 70 -5.15 -1.32 8.83
CA ILE A 70 -5.10 -0.87 10.22
C ILE A 70 -5.34 0.63 10.38
N CYS A 71 -5.94 1.03 11.51
CA CYS A 71 -6.21 2.40 11.88
C CYS A 71 -7.15 3.09 10.88
N ALA A 72 -6.67 4.05 10.08
CA ALA A 72 -7.47 4.75 9.09
C ALA A 72 -7.55 4.02 7.74
N ALA A 73 -6.64 3.08 7.46
CA ALA A 73 -6.60 2.36 6.19
C ALA A 73 -7.85 1.54 5.83
N PRO A 74 -8.72 1.07 6.76
CA PRO A 74 -9.98 0.44 6.37
C PRO A 74 -10.95 1.33 5.58
N SER A 75 -10.70 2.65 5.47
CA SER A 75 -11.48 3.54 4.61
C SER A 75 -10.99 3.62 3.16
N VAL A 76 -9.88 2.94 2.83
CA VAL A 76 -9.27 2.89 1.49
C VAL A 76 -10.00 1.88 0.63
#